data_AF-A0A7W0Y9G5-F1
#
_entry.id   AF-A0A7W0Y9G5-F1
#
_cell.length_a   1.000
_cell.length_b   1.000
_cell.length_c   1.000
_cell.angle_alpha   90.00
_cell.angle_beta   90.00
_cell.angle_gamma   90.00
#
_symmetry.space_group_name_H-M   'P 1'
#
loop_
_entity.id
_entity.type
_entity.pdbx_description
1 polymer ?
#
loop_
_entity_poly.entity_id
_entity_poly.type
_entity_poly.pdbx_seq_one_letter_code
_entity_poly.pdbx_strand_id
1 'polypeptide(L)'
;MRTALLLLLAATACTSASPSAPPPESVRDHLESPTRLFVAPDSSGGVLTARRWTRDGWAEGQVPIAIDNGGLSARLDARGRLVITELTLALAPVEIPETVIGTSARLERLSVQLAAQPDPTATTWIGDNDATLATTFDLTLDWAVTVDDTTAVLAPVHLPPIAGSILIGGDGERVDATITFAAPGRLWSWAGLVELGDFHLVLDLSTP
;
A
#
# COMPACT_ATOMS: atom_id res chain seq x y z
N MET A 1 -37.52 18.47 -63.75
CA MET A 1 -36.55 17.34 -63.68
C MET A 1 -35.25 17.87 -63.09
N ARG A 2 -35.02 17.70 -61.79
CA ARG A 2 -33.83 18.17 -61.07
C ARG A 2 -33.41 17.09 -60.08
N THR A 3 -32.32 16.41 -60.44
CA THR A 3 -31.18 16.03 -59.60
C THR A 3 -31.49 15.55 -58.18
N ALA A 4 -31.71 14.24 -58.05
CA ALA A 4 -31.58 13.50 -56.80
C ALA A 4 -30.56 12.37 -57.05
N LEU A 5 -29.29 12.60 -56.72
CA LEU A 5 -28.26 11.56 -56.75
C LEU A 5 -27.12 11.95 -55.83
N LEU A 6 -26.64 10.96 -55.07
CA LEU A 6 -25.36 10.89 -54.35
C LEU A 6 -25.26 11.61 -53.00
N LEU A 7 -25.77 10.93 -51.96
CA LEU A 7 -25.38 11.16 -50.56
C LEU A 7 -25.34 9.82 -49.82
N LEU A 8 -24.48 8.92 -50.30
CA LEU A 8 -24.20 7.63 -49.67
C LEU A 8 -22.81 7.20 -50.11
N LEU A 9 -21.75 7.65 -49.43
CA LEU A 9 -20.42 7.01 -49.44
C LEU A 9 -19.49 7.72 -48.45
N ALA A 10 -18.75 6.91 -47.69
CA ALA A 10 -17.65 7.26 -46.79
C ALA A 10 -17.98 7.65 -45.33
N ALA A 11 -18.67 6.75 -44.63
CA ALA A 11 -18.37 6.50 -43.21
C ALA A 11 -17.53 5.21 -43.13
N THR A 12 -16.33 5.22 -43.73
CA THR A 12 -15.33 4.21 -43.42
C THR A 12 -14.85 4.50 -42.00
N ALA A 13 -15.44 3.78 -41.05
CA ALA A 13 -14.95 3.72 -39.69
C ALA A 13 -13.48 3.26 -39.75
N CYS A 14 -12.55 4.21 -39.61
CA CYS A 14 -11.17 3.92 -39.30
C CYS A 14 -11.13 3.33 -37.89
N THR A 15 -11.33 2.02 -37.77
CA THR A 15 -10.88 1.26 -36.60
C THR A 15 -9.37 1.08 -36.76
N SER A 16 -8.63 2.18 -36.64
CA SER A 16 -7.19 2.14 -36.41
C SER A 16 -7.01 1.58 -35.01
N ALA A 17 -6.96 0.25 -34.90
CA ALA A 17 -6.43 -0.39 -33.72
C ALA A 17 -5.01 0.16 -33.55
N SER A 18 -4.80 0.94 -32.49
CA SER A 18 -3.46 1.40 -32.14
C SER A 18 -2.57 0.17 -32.03
N PRO A 19 -1.36 0.18 -32.63
CA PRO A 19 -0.44 -0.93 -32.46
C PRO A 19 -0.24 -1.18 -30.97
N SER A 20 -0.62 -2.37 -30.49
CA SER A 20 -0.30 -2.80 -29.14
C SER A 20 1.21 -2.96 -29.07
N ALA A 21 1.85 -2.32 -28.09
CA ALA A 21 3.24 -2.64 -27.79
C ALA A 21 3.35 -4.15 -27.52
N PRO A 22 4.47 -4.79 -27.90
CA PRO A 22 4.71 -6.17 -27.49
C PRO A 22 4.64 -6.25 -25.96
N PRO A 23 4.14 -7.37 -25.40
CA PRO A 23 4.16 -7.56 -23.97
C PRO A 23 5.61 -7.53 -23.46
N PRO A 24 5.84 -7.08 -22.22
CA PRO A 24 7.16 -7.11 -21.60
C PRO A 24 7.70 -8.55 -21.52
N GLU A 25 8.98 -8.73 -21.85
CA GLU A 25 9.64 -10.06 -21.85
C GLU A 25 10.14 -10.46 -20.45
N SER A 26 10.27 -9.48 -19.54
CA SER A 26 10.75 -9.69 -18.17
C SER A 26 10.14 -8.70 -17.19
N VAL A 27 10.22 -9.00 -15.89
CA VAL A 27 9.74 -8.09 -14.84
C VAL A 27 10.52 -6.77 -14.86
N ARG A 28 11.83 -6.83 -15.14
CA ARG A 28 12.65 -5.63 -15.31
C ARG A 28 12.12 -4.75 -16.44
N ASP A 29 11.82 -5.32 -17.60
CA ASP A 29 11.30 -4.58 -18.75
C ASP A 29 9.91 -3.99 -18.46
N HIS A 30 9.05 -4.75 -17.77
CA HIS A 30 7.73 -4.27 -17.34
C HIS A 30 7.88 -3.00 -16.48
N LEU A 31 8.80 -3.02 -15.52
CA LEU A 31 9.03 -1.92 -14.59
C LEU A 31 9.75 -0.71 -15.22
N GLU A 32 10.20 -0.75 -16.48
CA GLU A 32 10.75 0.44 -17.14
C GLU A 32 9.69 1.54 -17.33
N SER A 33 8.41 1.16 -17.35
CA SER A 33 7.27 2.07 -17.33
C SER A 33 6.62 2.13 -15.94
N PRO A 34 5.84 3.17 -15.62
CA PRO A 34 5.03 3.18 -14.40
C PRO A 34 4.09 1.97 -14.34
N THR A 35 4.33 1.09 -13.38
CA THR A 35 3.56 -0.13 -13.13
C THR A 35 2.78 0.02 -11.84
N ARG A 36 1.49 -0.30 -11.90
CA ARG A 36 0.62 -0.34 -10.73
C ARG A 36 0.44 -1.78 -10.28
N LEU A 37 0.75 -2.01 -9.00
CA LEU A 37 0.54 -3.27 -8.29
C LEU A 37 -0.63 -3.09 -7.33
N PHE A 38 -1.52 -4.07 -7.27
CA PHE A 38 -2.70 -4.08 -6.42
C PHE A 38 -2.46 -5.02 -5.25
N VAL A 39 -2.83 -4.59 -4.04
CA VAL A 39 -2.71 -5.43 -2.86
C VAL A 39 -3.71 -6.58 -2.92
N ALA A 40 -3.27 -7.79 -2.61
CA ALA A 40 -4.10 -8.97 -2.39
C ALA A 40 -4.53 -9.02 -0.90
N PRO A 41 -5.79 -8.65 -0.56
CA PRO A 41 -6.21 -8.49 0.84
C PRO A 41 -6.11 -9.79 1.65
N ASP A 42 -6.44 -10.93 1.04
CA ASP A 42 -6.51 -12.23 1.71
C ASP A 42 -5.14 -12.80 2.12
N SER A 43 -4.05 -12.34 1.49
CA SER A 43 -2.69 -12.72 1.86
C SER A 43 -1.89 -11.58 2.50
N SER A 44 -2.50 -10.40 2.62
CA SER A 44 -1.88 -9.23 3.23
C SER A 44 -2.44 -8.97 4.63
N GLY A 45 -1.56 -8.63 5.57
CA GLY A 45 -1.98 -8.40 6.94
C GLY A 45 -0.81 -8.22 7.88
N GLY A 46 -1.15 -7.95 9.13
CA GLY A 46 -0.15 -7.58 10.12
C GLY A 46 -0.66 -7.64 11.55
N VAL A 47 0.19 -7.14 12.43
CA VAL A 47 -0.10 -7.00 13.85
C VAL A 47 0.55 -5.71 14.34
N LEU A 48 -0.13 -5.05 15.27
CA LEU A 48 0.46 -4.02 16.12
C LEU A 48 0.23 -4.37 17.58
N THR A 49 1.03 -3.77 18.44
CA THR A 49 0.86 -3.84 19.88
C THR A 49 0.17 -2.58 20.37
N ALA A 50 -0.95 -2.74 21.07
CA ALA A 50 -1.63 -1.67 21.77
C ALA A 50 -1.36 -1.77 23.26
N ARG A 51 -1.00 -0.65 23.89
CA ARG A 51 -0.75 -0.56 25.33
C ARG A 51 -1.59 0.54 25.96
N ARG A 52 -2.07 0.31 27.18
CA ARG A 52 -2.70 1.33 28.03
C ARG A 52 -2.06 1.38 29.42
N TRP A 53 -1.74 2.57 29.91
CA TRP A 53 -1.33 2.76 31.29
C TRP A 53 -2.53 2.68 32.24
N THR A 54 -2.43 1.82 33.24
CA THR A 54 -3.43 1.63 34.30
C THR A 54 -2.79 1.90 35.67
N ARG A 55 -3.59 1.80 36.74
CA ARG A 55 -3.07 1.91 38.11
C ARG A 55 -2.02 0.84 38.43
N ASP A 56 -2.13 -0.32 37.77
CA ASP A 56 -1.28 -1.48 38.00
C ASP A 56 -0.12 -1.58 36.97
N GLY A 57 0.02 -0.58 36.10
CA GLY A 57 1.05 -0.50 35.05
C GLY A 57 0.47 -0.61 33.64
N TRP A 58 1.33 -0.93 32.67
CA TRP A 58 0.93 -1.13 31.27
C TRP A 58 0.12 -2.41 31.11
N ALA A 59 -1.10 -2.29 30.60
CA ALA A 59 -1.86 -3.37 29.99
C ALA A 59 -1.54 -3.41 28.50
N GLU A 60 -1.31 -4.60 27.94
CA GLU A 60 -0.86 -4.80 26.55
C GLU A 60 -1.72 -5.84 25.84
N GLY A 61 -1.97 -5.63 24.54
CA GLY A 61 -2.61 -6.59 23.67
C GLY A 61 -2.11 -6.47 22.23
N GLN A 62 -2.05 -7.61 21.54
CA GLN A 62 -1.83 -7.64 20.11
C GLN A 62 -3.14 -7.38 19.37
N VAL A 63 -3.04 -6.56 18.33
CA VAL A 63 -4.17 -6.10 17.54
C VAL A 63 -3.90 -6.49 16.08
N PRO A 64 -4.66 -7.44 15.52
CA PRO A 64 -4.47 -7.85 14.14
C PRO A 64 -4.86 -6.70 13.19
N ILE A 65 -4.11 -6.58 12.11
CA ILE A 65 -4.33 -5.61 11.04
C ILE A 65 -4.73 -6.41 9.80
N ALA A 66 -5.91 -6.11 9.26
CA ALA A 66 -6.34 -6.62 7.97
C ALA A 66 -6.32 -5.48 6.94
N ILE A 67 -5.91 -5.79 5.72
CA ILE A 67 -5.97 -4.85 4.60
C ILE A 67 -7.33 -5.04 3.91
N ASP A 68 -7.99 -3.94 3.57
CA ASP A 68 -9.22 -3.96 2.77
C ASP A 68 -8.90 -3.84 1.29
N ASN A 69 -8.13 -2.81 0.92
CA ASN A 69 -7.66 -2.60 -0.45
C ASN A 69 -6.42 -1.70 -0.47
N GLY A 70 -5.77 -1.61 -1.63
CA GLY A 70 -4.65 -0.71 -1.80
C GLY A 70 -3.85 -0.99 -3.06
N GLY A 71 -2.74 -0.28 -3.21
CA GLY A 71 -1.80 -0.51 -4.27
C GLY A 71 -0.52 0.29 -4.12
N LEU A 72 0.43 -0.05 -4.98
CA LEU A 72 1.73 0.58 -5.09
C LEU A 72 1.98 0.91 -6.56
N SER A 73 2.48 2.11 -6.83
CA SER A 73 2.99 2.48 -8.14
C SER A 73 4.50 2.53 -8.09
N ALA A 74 5.16 1.80 -8.99
CA ALA A 74 6.61 1.76 -9.07
C ALA A 74 7.11 1.78 -10.52
N ARG A 75 8.38 2.12 -10.70
CA ARG A 75 9.10 2.08 -11.97
C ARG A 75 10.59 2.00 -11.73
N LEU A 76 11.36 1.71 -12.76
CA LEU A 76 12.81 1.88 -12.75
C LEU A 76 13.18 3.33 -13.10
N ASP A 77 14.26 3.80 -12.48
CA ASP A 77 14.95 5.00 -12.93
C ASP A 77 15.95 4.67 -14.05
N ALA A 78 16.58 5.70 -14.61
CA ALA A 78 17.58 5.55 -15.67
C ALA A 78 18.84 4.76 -15.25
N ARG A 79 18.97 4.41 -13.96
CA ARG A 79 20.05 3.59 -13.41
C ARG A 79 19.59 2.17 -13.06
N GLY A 80 18.36 1.80 -13.41
CA GLY A 80 17.77 0.49 -13.10
C GLY A 80 17.40 0.29 -11.63
N ARG A 81 17.27 1.38 -10.85
CA ARG A 81 16.81 1.33 -9.46
C ARG A 81 15.30 1.46 -9.40
N LEU A 82 14.67 0.66 -8.54
CA LEU A 82 13.25 0.78 -8.26
C LEU A 82 12.95 2.10 -7.56
N VAL A 83 11.98 2.82 -8.09
CA VAL A 83 11.41 4.04 -7.54
C VAL A 83 9.95 3.78 -7.26
N ILE A 84 9.57 3.89 -5.99
CA ILE A 84 8.19 3.81 -5.54
C ILE A 84 7.64 5.22 -5.54
N THR A 85 6.64 5.48 -6.38
CA THR A 85 6.05 6.82 -6.53
C THR A 85 4.79 6.99 -5.72
N GLU A 86 4.09 5.89 -5.42
CA GLU A 86 2.84 5.89 -4.67
C GLU A 86 2.71 4.60 -3.87
N LEU A 87 2.17 4.70 -2.66
CA LEU A 87 1.65 3.59 -1.87
C LEU A 87 0.40 4.13 -1.18
N THR A 88 -0.71 3.44 -1.35
CA THR A 88 -2.00 3.77 -0.73
C THR A 88 -2.63 2.48 -0.23
N LEU A 89 -3.01 2.45 1.06
CA LEU A 89 -3.61 1.29 1.71
C LEU A 89 -4.83 1.75 2.49
N ALA A 90 -5.95 1.07 2.29
CA ALA A 90 -7.09 1.10 3.18
C ALA A 90 -7.05 -0.14 4.07
N LEU A 91 -7.05 0.06 5.38
CA LEU A 91 -7.08 -1.03 6.35
C LEU A 91 -8.54 -1.26 6.77
N ALA A 92 -8.88 -2.53 7.03
CA ALA A 92 -10.17 -2.86 7.63
C ALA A 92 -10.28 -2.23 9.03
N PRO A 93 -11.50 -2.02 9.55
CA PRO A 93 -11.68 -1.57 10.92
C PRO A 93 -10.96 -2.49 11.92
N VAL A 94 -10.30 -1.90 12.91
CA VAL A 94 -9.46 -2.62 13.86
C VAL A 94 -10.07 -2.52 15.25
N GLU A 95 -10.56 -3.65 15.76
CA GLU A 95 -11.10 -3.75 17.12
C GLU A 95 -9.96 -3.67 18.14
N ILE A 96 -10.07 -2.77 19.11
CA ILE A 96 -9.13 -2.70 20.23
C ILE A 96 -9.69 -3.56 21.37
N PRO A 97 -8.93 -4.56 21.87
CA PRO A 97 -9.42 -5.43 22.93
C PRO A 97 -9.88 -4.62 24.15
N GLU A 98 -11.03 -4.97 24.72
CA GLU A 98 -11.55 -4.31 25.93
C GLU A 98 -10.58 -4.44 27.12
N THR A 99 -9.73 -5.47 27.13
CA THR A 99 -8.66 -5.62 28.12
C THR A 99 -7.67 -4.45 28.08
N VAL A 100 -7.51 -3.80 26.93
CA VAL A 100 -6.64 -2.64 26.73
C VAL A 100 -7.36 -1.36 27.13
N ILE A 101 -8.58 -1.06 26.65
CA ILE A 101 -9.23 0.25 26.86
C ILE A 101 -10.31 0.26 27.96
N GLY A 102 -10.74 -0.91 28.43
CA GLY A 102 -11.79 -1.07 29.45
C GLY A 102 -13.21 -0.84 28.93
N THR A 103 -13.35 -0.52 27.65
CA THR A 103 -14.62 -0.47 26.92
C THR A 103 -14.39 -0.89 25.46
N SER A 104 -15.47 -1.10 24.73
CA SER A 104 -15.42 -1.36 23.29
C SER A 104 -14.91 -0.13 22.55
N ALA A 105 -13.82 -0.33 21.80
CA ALA A 105 -13.20 0.72 21.01
C ALA A 105 -12.71 0.14 19.69
N ARG A 106 -12.86 0.92 18.62
CA ARG A 106 -12.46 0.52 17.27
C ARG A 106 -11.73 1.66 16.57
N LEU A 107 -10.68 1.31 15.83
CA LEU A 107 -10.09 2.21 14.86
C LEU A 107 -10.80 2.01 13.52
N GLU A 108 -11.23 3.10 12.91
CA GLU A 108 -11.95 3.11 11.65
C GLU A 108 -11.31 4.07 10.66
N ARG A 109 -11.73 3.95 9.39
CA ARG A 109 -11.27 4.85 8.30
C ARG A 109 -9.74 4.93 8.21
N LEU A 110 -9.09 3.81 8.50
CA LEU A 110 -7.65 3.68 8.51
C LEU A 110 -7.12 3.71 7.08
N SER A 111 -6.41 4.77 6.73
CA SER A 111 -5.77 4.93 5.43
C SER A 111 -4.31 5.28 5.63
N VAL A 112 -3.42 4.53 4.97
CA VAL A 112 -1.97 4.75 4.99
C VAL A 112 -1.52 5.17 3.60
N GLN A 113 -0.72 6.22 3.53
CA GLN A 113 -0.17 6.74 2.28
C GLN A 113 1.27 7.22 2.44
N LEU A 114 2.03 7.25 1.33
CA LEU A 114 3.35 7.91 1.33
C LEU A 114 3.19 9.39 1.68
N ALA A 115 3.91 9.83 2.70
CA ALA A 115 4.10 11.24 2.99
C ALA A 115 5.08 11.89 2.01
N ALA A 116 6.09 11.13 1.59
CA ALA A 116 7.08 11.51 0.61
C ALA A 116 7.55 10.30 -0.19
N GLN A 117 8.06 10.53 -1.39
CA GLN A 117 8.68 9.48 -2.19
C GLN A 117 9.94 8.96 -1.48
N PRO A 118 10.08 7.64 -1.25
CA PRO A 118 11.31 7.07 -0.73
C PRO A 118 12.50 7.41 -1.62
N ASP A 119 13.66 7.61 -1.00
CA ASP A 119 14.91 7.76 -1.74
C ASP A 119 15.19 6.50 -2.57
N PRO A 120 15.57 6.63 -3.85
CA PRO A 120 15.87 5.47 -4.67
C PRO A 120 17.09 4.71 -4.12
N THR A 121 16.85 3.53 -3.54
CA THR A 121 17.90 2.64 -3.03
C THR A 121 18.40 1.68 -4.11
N ALA A 122 19.53 1.02 -3.86
CA ALA A 122 20.05 0.02 -4.79
C ALA A 122 19.11 -1.18 -4.85
N THR A 123 18.66 -1.54 -6.05
CA THR A 123 17.91 -2.77 -6.32
C THR A 123 18.88 -3.88 -6.69
N THR A 124 18.85 -4.97 -5.92
CA THR A 124 19.67 -6.16 -6.21
C THR A 124 18.84 -7.12 -7.05
N TRP A 125 19.19 -7.20 -8.32
CA TRP A 125 18.52 -8.10 -9.26
C TRP A 125 19.17 -9.49 -9.27
N ILE A 126 18.32 -10.52 -9.42
CA ILE A 126 18.69 -11.91 -9.64
C ILE A 126 18.09 -12.31 -10.99
N GLY A 127 18.89 -12.25 -12.05
CA GLY A 127 18.38 -12.34 -13.41
C GLY A 127 17.52 -11.12 -13.78
N ASP A 128 16.53 -11.32 -14.65
CA ASP A 128 15.66 -10.24 -15.16
C ASP A 128 14.26 -10.23 -14.55
N ASN A 129 13.91 -11.28 -13.79
CA ASN A 129 12.58 -11.46 -13.23
C ASN A 129 12.49 -11.29 -11.71
N ASP A 130 13.60 -11.41 -11.00
CA ASP A 130 13.60 -11.36 -9.55
C ASP A 130 14.46 -10.21 -9.03
N ALA A 131 13.97 -9.49 -8.02
CA ALA A 131 14.70 -8.39 -7.40
C ALA A 131 14.44 -8.27 -5.91
N THR A 132 15.41 -7.73 -5.19
CA THR A 132 15.27 -7.39 -3.78
C THR A 132 15.76 -5.97 -3.51
N LEU A 133 15.08 -5.25 -2.63
CA LEU A 133 15.56 -3.99 -2.09
C LEU A 133 15.12 -3.79 -0.64
N ALA A 134 15.88 -2.98 0.09
CA ALA A 134 15.48 -2.40 1.36
C ALA A 134 15.38 -0.89 1.17
N THR A 135 14.35 -0.28 1.76
CA THR A 135 14.18 1.17 1.78
C THR A 135 13.43 1.61 3.04
N THR A 136 13.38 2.91 3.27
CA THR A 136 12.64 3.51 4.38
C THR A 136 11.46 4.28 3.82
N PHE A 137 10.31 4.14 4.47
CA PHE A 137 9.06 4.76 4.06
C PHE A 137 8.65 5.83 5.06
N ASP A 138 8.40 7.03 4.56
CA ASP A 138 7.72 8.08 5.30
C ASP A 138 6.22 7.95 5.04
N LEU A 139 5.45 7.64 6.07
CA LEU A 139 4.03 7.30 5.96
C LEU A 139 3.16 8.27 6.75
N THR A 140 1.98 8.56 6.22
CA THR A 140 0.91 9.26 6.93
C THR A 140 -0.25 8.28 7.17
N LEU A 141 -0.80 8.32 8.38
CA LEU A 141 -2.00 7.59 8.79
C LEU A 141 -3.17 8.56 8.99
N ASP A 142 -4.21 8.38 8.19
CA ASP A 142 -5.52 8.99 8.36
C ASP A 142 -6.43 7.99 9.08
N TRP A 143 -7.17 8.43 10.10
CA TRP A 143 -7.92 7.52 10.96
C TRP A 143 -9.02 8.19 11.77
N ALA A 144 -9.93 7.37 12.27
CA ALA A 144 -10.94 7.73 13.25
C ALA A 144 -10.94 6.70 14.39
N VAL A 145 -11.45 7.09 15.55
CA VAL A 145 -11.68 6.20 16.68
C VAL A 145 -13.15 6.23 17.05
N THR A 146 -13.73 5.05 17.27
CA THR A 146 -15.08 4.88 17.81
C THR A 146 -14.96 4.31 19.21
N VAL A 147 -15.57 4.98 20.19
CA VAL A 147 -15.67 4.53 21.58
C VAL A 147 -17.12 4.69 22.01
N ASP A 148 -17.73 3.62 22.53
CA ASP A 148 -19.13 3.63 22.96
C ASP A 148 -20.07 4.25 21.89
N ASP A 149 -19.94 3.77 20.65
CA ASP A 149 -20.68 4.24 19.46
C ASP A 149 -20.47 5.71 19.06
N THR A 150 -19.53 6.41 19.70
CA THR A 150 -19.17 7.79 19.35
C THR A 150 -17.89 7.80 18.53
N THR A 151 -18.00 8.20 17.25
CA THR A 151 -16.85 8.31 16.35
C THR A 151 -16.24 9.71 16.38
N ALA A 152 -14.95 9.78 16.65
CA ALA A 152 -14.13 10.98 16.51
C ALA A 152 -13.13 10.79 15.35
N VAL A 153 -13.21 11.67 14.35
CA VAL A 153 -12.18 11.75 13.29
C VAL A 153 -10.97 12.46 13.88
N LEU A 154 -9.80 11.85 13.74
CA LEU A 154 -8.56 12.37 14.30
C LEU A 154 -7.73 13.05 13.21
N ALA A 155 -6.82 13.93 13.63
CA ALA A 155 -5.89 14.54 12.71
C ALA A 155 -4.96 13.47 12.12
N PRO A 156 -4.54 13.61 10.85
CA PRO A 156 -3.57 12.71 10.25
C PRO A 156 -2.28 12.69 11.07
N VAL A 157 -1.66 11.51 11.18
CA VAL A 157 -0.42 11.30 11.94
C VAL A 157 0.68 10.93 10.97
N HIS A 158 1.79 11.68 10.99
CA HIS A 158 3.03 11.25 10.36
C HIS A 158 3.69 10.18 11.24
N LEU A 159 3.85 8.99 10.68
CA LEU A 159 4.54 7.90 11.35
C LEU A 159 6.05 8.16 11.33
N PRO A 160 6.80 7.65 12.32
CA PRO A 160 8.25 7.62 12.20
C PRO A 160 8.65 6.83 10.94
N PRO A 161 9.82 7.12 10.32
CA PRO A 161 10.26 6.41 9.14
C PRO A 161 10.30 4.89 9.36
N ILE A 162 9.61 4.13 8.52
CA ILE A 162 9.45 2.67 8.66
C ILE A 162 10.37 1.96 7.67
N ALA A 163 11.24 1.09 8.19
CA ALA A 163 12.03 0.21 7.33
C ALA A 163 11.13 -0.82 6.64
N GLY A 164 11.32 -0.99 5.34
CA GLY A 164 10.64 -2.02 4.56
C GLY A 164 11.59 -2.78 3.64
N SER A 165 11.35 -4.08 3.51
CA SER A 165 12.00 -4.93 2.51
C SER A 165 11.00 -5.30 1.43
N ILE A 166 11.43 -5.23 0.17
CA ILE A 166 10.62 -5.54 -0.99
C ILE A 166 11.29 -6.70 -1.74
N LEU A 167 10.50 -7.73 -2.00
CA LEU A 167 10.81 -8.82 -2.92
C LEU A 167 9.95 -8.62 -4.16
N ILE A 168 10.56 -8.68 -5.34
CA ILE A 168 9.88 -8.59 -6.63
C ILE A 168 10.15 -9.90 -7.38
N GLY A 169 9.12 -10.42 -8.04
CA GLY A 169 9.18 -11.60 -8.88
C GLY A 169 8.16 -11.53 -10.02
N GLY A 170 8.11 -12.57 -10.84
CA GLY A 170 7.12 -12.70 -11.92
C GLY A 170 7.68 -13.33 -13.19
N ASP A 171 6.97 -13.17 -14.30
CA ASP A 171 7.31 -13.74 -15.60
C ASP A 171 7.41 -12.69 -16.73
N GLY A 172 7.28 -11.41 -16.39
CA GLY A 172 7.27 -10.30 -17.32
C GLY A 172 5.87 -9.80 -17.61
N GLU A 173 4.95 -10.67 -18.02
CA GLU A 173 3.54 -10.28 -18.19
C GLU A 173 2.90 -9.92 -16.83
N ARG A 174 3.24 -10.70 -15.80
CA ARG A 174 2.84 -10.46 -14.42
C ARG A 174 4.04 -10.04 -13.59
N VAL A 175 3.82 -9.02 -12.74
CA VAL A 175 4.76 -8.62 -11.70
C VAL A 175 4.10 -8.86 -10.36
N ASP A 176 4.79 -9.61 -9.50
CA ASP A 176 4.42 -9.84 -8.11
C ASP A 176 5.43 -9.13 -7.20
N ALA A 177 4.94 -8.59 -6.09
CA ALA A 177 5.78 -7.99 -5.06
C ALA A 177 5.30 -8.34 -3.67
N THR A 178 6.22 -8.64 -2.77
CA THR A 178 5.95 -8.75 -1.33
C THR A 178 6.70 -7.63 -0.62
N ILE A 179 5.98 -6.83 0.16
CA ILE A 179 6.54 -5.77 1.00
C ILE A 179 6.35 -6.16 2.45
N THR A 180 7.45 -6.19 3.21
CA THR A 180 7.41 -6.39 4.66
C THR A 180 7.84 -5.11 5.34
N PHE A 181 6.97 -4.55 6.18
CA PHE A 181 7.26 -3.43 7.06
C PHE A 181 7.49 -3.91 8.49
N ALA A 182 8.51 -3.37 9.13
CA ALA A 182 8.75 -3.59 10.55
C ALA A 182 9.16 -2.28 11.23
N ALA A 183 8.43 -1.90 12.27
CA ALA A 183 8.75 -0.76 13.11
C ALA A 183 8.70 -1.18 14.59
N PRO A 184 9.85 -1.56 15.19
CA PRO A 184 9.90 -1.90 16.60
C PRO A 184 9.74 -0.64 17.46
N GLY A 185 9.17 -0.80 18.65
CA GLY A 185 8.95 0.29 19.59
C GLY A 185 7.72 1.12 19.27
N ARG A 186 7.68 2.34 19.80
CA ARG A 186 6.48 3.18 19.79
C ARG A 186 6.30 3.91 18.46
N LEU A 187 5.16 3.69 17.81
CA LEU A 187 4.72 4.43 16.63
C LEU A 187 3.94 5.69 16.99
N TRP A 188 3.07 5.58 18.00
CA TRP A 188 2.17 6.65 18.40
C TRP A 188 1.86 6.57 19.89
N SER A 189 1.57 7.73 20.50
CA SER A 189 1.14 7.83 21.89
C SER A 189 0.11 8.93 22.04
N TRP A 190 -0.91 8.69 22.87
CA TRP A 190 -1.80 9.72 23.36
C TRP A 190 -1.65 9.93 24.85
N ALA A 191 -1.24 11.14 25.22
CA ALA A 191 -1.07 11.61 26.60
C ALA A 191 -0.20 10.70 27.50
N GLY A 192 0.62 9.80 26.92
CA GLY A 192 1.34 8.77 27.68
C GLY A 192 0.43 7.71 28.33
N LEU A 193 -0.85 7.68 27.98
CA LEU A 193 -1.84 6.75 28.53
C LEU A 193 -2.15 5.62 27.57
N VAL A 194 -2.05 5.85 26.27
CA VAL A 194 -2.25 4.84 25.23
C VAL A 194 -1.09 4.89 24.26
N GLU A 195 -0.53 3.74 23.91
CA GLU A 195 0.53 3.61 22.91
C GLU A 195 0.17 2.57 21.86
N LEU A 196 0.56 2.86 20.62
CA LEU A 196 0.61 1.88 19.54
C LEU A 196 2.08 1.69 19.16
N GLY A 197 2.51 0.46 19.00
CA GLY A 197 3.89 0.13 18.70
C GLY A 197 4.08 -1.28 18.18
N ASP A 198 5.34 -1.69 18.02
CA ASP A 198 5.76 -3.01 17.59
C ASP A 198 4.94 -3.50 16.40
N PHE A 199 5.05 -2.74 15.31
CA PHE A 199 4.27 -2.93 14.09
C PHE A 199 4.99 -3.85 13.12
N HIS A 200 4.23 -4.81 12.60
CA HIS A 200 4.65 -5.69 11.52
C HIS A 200 3.53 -5.83 10.51
N LEU A 201 3.80 -5.57 9.23
CA LEU A 201 2.83 -5.67 8.15
C LEU A 201 3.48 -6.33 6.94
N VAL A 202 2.78 -7.30 6.36
CA VAL A 202 3.14 -7.93 5.08
C VAL A 202 2.06 -7.58 4.06
N LEU A 203 2.51 -7.12 2.90
CA LEU A 203 1.66 -6.87 1.74
C LEU A 203 2.12 -7.75 0.60
N ASP A 204 1.21 -8.50 0.02
CA ASP A 204 1.42 -9.13 -1.28
C ASP A 204 0.68 -8.31 -2.33
N LEU A 205 1.36 -8.01 -3.42
CA LEU A 205 0.83 -7.19 -4.51
C LEU A 205 1.10 -7.86 -5.85
N SER A 206 0.20 -7.67 -6.81
CA SER A 206 0.42 -8.09 -8.19
C SER A 206 -0.14 -7.11 -9.20
N THR A 207 0.33 -7.18 -10.44
CA THR A 207 -0.43 -6.64 -11.58
C THR A 207 -1.77 -7.36 -11.74
N PRO A 208 -2.75 -6.76 -12.46
CA PRO A 208 -4.05 -7.39 -12.73
C PRO A 208 -3.94 -8.70 -13.49
#